data_AF-A0A848UXW0-F1
#
_entry.id   AF-A0A848UXW0-F1
#
_cell.length_a   1.000
_cell.length_b   1.000
_cell.length_c   1.000
_cell.angle_alpha   90.00
_cell.angle_beta   90.00
_cell.angle_gamma   90.00
#
_symmetry.space_group_name_H-M   'P 1'
#
loop_
_entity.id
_entity.type
_entity.pdbx_description
1 polymer ?
#
loop_
_entity_poly.entity_id
_entity_poly.type
_entity_poly.pdbx_seq_one_letter_code
_entity_poly.pdbx_strand_id
1 'polypeptide(L)' 'MMSLPSTKRPQNLKAPETEFDRFVYTVSHDLQEPLRLISSFVKLVNVKFGDQVPDECQEYLNYITEHSDRMKSM' A
#
# COMPACT_ATOMS: atom_id res chain seq x y z
N MET A 1 23.07 -24.81 -48.77
CA MET A 1 23.60 -24.82 -47.39
C MET A 1 22.70 -23.95 -46.52
N MET A 2 22.07 -24.57 -45.51
CA MET A 2 21.34 -23.89 -44.44
C MET A 2 22.28 -22.98 -43.62
N SER A 3 21.78 -21.83 -43.16
CA SER A 3 21.94 -21.37 -41.78
C SER A 3 21.01 -20.18 -41.48
N LEU A 4 20.57 -20.15 -40.23
CA LEU A 4 19.34 -19.60 -39.64
C LEU A 4 19.29 -18.06 -39.48
N PRO A 5 18.10 -17.48 -39.21
CA PRO A 5 17.95 -16.06 -38.88
C PRO A 5 18.35 -15.80 -37.41
N SER A 6 19.30 -14.89 -37.19
CA SER A 6 19.62 -14.43 -35.83
C SER A 6 18.59 -13.40 -35.35
N THR A 7 17.73 -13.89 -34.47
CA THR A 7 16.83 -13.14 -33.59
C THR A 7 17.54 -11.98 -32.88
N LYS A 8 16.97 -10.77 -32.95
CA LYS A 8 17.08 -9.80 -31.86
C LYS A 8 15.67 -9.42 -31.41
N ARG A 9 15.22 -10.08 -30.34
CA ARG A 9 14.09 -9.63 -29.53
C ARG A 9 14.43 -8.24 -28.95
N PRO A 10 13.46 -7.32 -28.83
CA PRO A 10 13.72 -5.98 -28.32
C PRO A 10 14.27 -6.07 -26.90
N GLN A 11 15.48 -5.53 -26.69
CA GLN A 11 16.07 -5.31 -25.38
C GLN A 11 15.30 -4.20 -24.68
N ASN A 12 14.14 -4.53 -24.14
CA ASN A 12 13.51 -3.72 -23.11
C ASN A 12 13.96 -4.29 -21.76
N LEU A 13 15.26 -4.20 -21.50
CA LEU A 13 15.82 -4.48 -20.19
C LEU A 13 15.57 -3.24 -19.33
N LYS A 14 14.36 -3.12 -18.77
CA LYS A 14 14.25 -2.40 -17.50
C LYS A 14 15.20 -3.13 -16.56
N ALA A 15 16.28 -2.46 -16.15
CA ALA A 15 17.21 -3.01 -15.17
C ALA A 15 16.37 -3.55 -14.00
N PRO A 16 16.59 -4.80 -13.54
CA PRO A 16 15.85 -5.28 -12.38
C PRO A 16 16.22 -4.35 -11.22
N GLU A 17 15.22 -3.65 -10.68
CA GLU A 17 15.34 -2.99 -9.38
C GLU A 17 16.00 -3.95 -8.41
N THR A 18 16.90 -3.42 -7.58
CA THR A 18 17.74 -4.26 -6.72
C THR A 18 16.84 -5.17 -5.89
N GLU A 19 17.31 -6.36 -5.53
CA GLU A 19 16.54 -7.30 -4.71
C GLU A 19 16.00 -6.62 -3.43
N PHE A 20 16.77 -5.65 -2.91
CA PHE A 20 16.40 -4.79 -1.80
C PHE A 20 15.21 -3.87 -2.12
N ASP A 21 15.21 -3.18 -3.26
CA ASP A 21 14.09 -2.31 -3.67
C ASP A 21 12.80 -3.12 -3.84
N ARG A 22 12.91 -4.33 -4.39
CA ARG A 22 11.79 -5.25 -4.57
C ARG A 22 11.24 -5.77 -3.24
N PHE A 23 12.13 -6.02 -2.28
CA PHE A 23 11.76 -6.37 -0.91
C PHE A 23 11.01 -5.22 -0.23
N VAL A 24 11.54 -3.99 -0.28
CA VAL A 24 10.88 -2.79 0.26
C VAL A 24 9.51 -2.59 -0.38
N TYR A 25 9.42 -2.70 -1.71
CA TYR A 25 8.17 -2.55 -2.44
C TYR A 25 7.11 -3.57 -2.00
N THR A 26 7.50 -4.85 -1.89
CA THR A 26 6.58 -5.93 -1.48
C THR A 26 6.07 -5.72 -0.06
N VAL A 27 6.98 -5.39 0.87
CA VAL A 27 6.61 -5.10 2.27
C VAL A 27 5.66 -3.91 2.36
N SER A 28 5.95 -2.80 1.67
CA SER A 28 5.05 -1.64 1.65
C SER A 28 3.67 -1.98 1.11
N HIS A 29 3.60 -2.73 0.00
CA HIS A 29 2.34 -3.16 -0.60
C HIS A 29 1.52 -4.03 0.37
N ASP A 30 2.15 -5.02 1.00
CA ASP A 30 1.47 -5.94 1.91
C ASP A 30 0.99 -5.24 3.18
N LEU A 31 1.63 -4.13 3.58
CA LEU A 31 1.17 -3.27 4.67
C LEU A 31 0.03 -2.31 4.25
N GLN A 32 -0.12 -1.97 2.98
CA GLN A 32 -1.19 -1.06 2.55
C GLN A 32 -2.60 -1.65 2.70
N GLU A 33 -2.77 -2.96 2.53
CA GLU A 33 -4.06 -3.63 2.71
C GLU A 33 -4.58 -3.57 4.16
N PRO A 34 -3.82 -3.98 5.19
CA PRO A 34 -4.27 -3.88 6.57
C PRO A 34 -4.51 -2.42 7.00
N LEU A 35 -3.68 -1.46 6.56
CA LEU A 35 -3.90 -0.02 6.85
C LEU A 35 -5.22 0.49 6.26
N ARG A 36 -5.54 0.07 5.03
CA ARG A 36 -6.81 0.42 4.38
C ARG A 36 -8.01 -0.14 5.15
N LEU A 37 -7.90 -1.36 5.67
CA LEU A 37 -8.94 -1.98 6.48
C LEU A 37 -9.13 -1.22 7.80
N ILE A 38 -8.04 -0.89 8.50
CA ILE A 38 -8.08 -0.11 9.74
C ILE A 38 -8.80 1.24 9.52
N SER A 39 -8.38 2.02 8.51
CA SER A 39 -9.04 3.29 8.18
C SER A 39 -10.52 3.10 7.80
N SER A 40 -10.88 1.97 7.18
CA SER A 40 -12.27 1.67 6.81
C SER A 40 -13.15 1.35 8.02
N PHE A 41 -12.61 0.63 9.01
CA PHE A 41 -13.33 0.37 10.26
C PHE A 41 -13.52 1.63 11.09
N VAL A 42 -12.51 2.50 11.19
CA VAL A 42 -12.66 3.81 11.85
C VAL A 42 -13.78 4.63 11.20
N LYS A 43 -13.81 4.68 9.86
CA LYS A 43 -14.90 5.34 9.12
C LYS A 43 -16.26 4.72 9.43
N LEU A 44 -16.34 3.39 9.52
CA LEU A 44 -17.59 2.70 9.85
C LEU A 44 -18.07 3.02 11.26
N VAL A 45 -17.16 3.11 12.24
CA VAL A 45 -17.47 3.53 13.61
C VAL A 45 -18.03 4.94 13.62
N ASN A 46 -17.37 5.89 12.95
CA ASN A 46 -17.84 7.27 12.86
C ASN A 46 -19.23 7.36 12.20
N VAL A 47 -19.47 6.61 11.12
CA VAL A 47 -20.77 6.61 10.43
C VAL A 47 -21.90 6.04 11.30
N LYS A 48 -21.62 5.00 12.10
CA LYS A 48 -22.65 4.31 12.89
C LYS A 48 -22.88 4.92 14.26
N PHE A 49 -21.83 5.48 14.86
CA PHE A 49 -21.81 5.82 16.28
C PHE A 49 -21.24 7.21 16.56
N GLY A 50 -20.90 8.02 15.55
CA GLY A 50 -20.18 9.29 15.74
C GLY A 50 -20.71 10.17 16.87
N ASP A 51 -22.02 10.44 16.92
CA ASP A 51 -22.63 11.27 17.97
C ASP A 51 -22.63 10.61 19.37
N GLN A 52 -22.32 9.32 19.46
CA GLN A 52 -22.24 8.52 20.68
C GLN A 52 -20.78 8.21 21.07
N VAL A 53 -19.80 8.57 20.24
CA VAL A 53 -18.38 8.40 20.56
C VAL A 53 -17.95 9.52 21.50
N PRO A 54 -17.41 9.22 22.70
CA PRO A 54 -16.86 10.24 23.58
C PRO A 54 -15.72 11.01 22.90
N ASP A 55 -15.59 12.31 23.20
CA ASP A 55 -14.59 13.19 22.55
C ASP A 55 -13.16 12.63 22.58
N GLU A 56 -12.74 12.06 23.72
CA GLU A 56 -11.43 11.41 23.87
C GLU A 56 -11.26 10.22 22.91
N CYS A 57 -12.31 9.42 22.72
CA CYS A 57 -12.30 8.31 21.77
C CYS A 57 -12.26 8.81 20.32
N GLN A 58 -12.92 9.94 20.03
CA GLN A 58 -12.87 10.56 18.71
C GLN A 58 -11.44 10.99 18.36
N GLU A 59 -10.67 11.48 19.34
CA GLU A 59 -9.26 11.82 19.19
C GLU A 59 -8.43 10.57 18.82
N TYR A 60 -8.65 9.44 19.51
CA TYR A 60 -7.98 8.17 19.18
C TYR A 60 -8.30 7.68 17.76
N LEU A 61 -9.56 7.76 17.34
CA LEU A 61 -9.97 7.39 15.98
C LEU A 61 -9.30 8.29 14.93
N ASN A 62 -9.14 9.58 15.22
CA ASN A 62 -8.44 10.51 14.34
C ASN A 62 -6.94 10.16 14.24
N TYR A 63 -6.27 9.88 15.35
CA TYR A 63 -4.86 9.45 15.32
C TYR A 63 -4.65 8.16 14.53
N ILE A 64 -5.52 7.16 14.72
CA ILE A 64 -5.46 5.91 13.97
C ILE A 64 -5.60 6.17 12.47
N THR A 65 -6.54 7.03 12.07
CA THR A 65 -6.76 7.38 10.67
C THR A 65 -5.56 8.11 10.08
N GLU A 66 -5.06 9.13 10.77
CA GLU A 66 -3.90 9.93 10.32
C GLU A 66 -2.66 9.06 10.13
N HIS A 67 -2.34 8.21 11.11
CA HIS A 67 -1.17 7.34 11.03
C HIS A 67 -1.32 6.28 9.94
N SER A 68 -2.53 5.73 9.76
CA SER A 68 -2.79 4.75 8.71
C SER A 68 -2.66 5.37 7.31
N ASP A 69 -3.19 6.57 7.13
CA ASP A 69 -3.11 7.30 5.85
C ASP A 69 -1.68 7.75 5.56
N ARG A 70 -0.92 8.19 6.57
CA ARG A 70 0.51 8.51 6.43
C ARG A 70 1.30 7.30 5.94
N MET A 71 1.17 6.15 6.60
CA MET A 71 1.90 4.93 6.23
C MET A 71 1.50 4.41 4.85
N LYS A 72 0.26 4.62 4.43
CA LYS A 72 -0.20 4.27 3.07
C LYS A 72 0.41 5.15 1.98
N SER A 73 0.80 6.39 2.32
CA SER A 73 1.43 7.35 1.39
C SER A 73 2.95 7.19 1.26
N MET A 74 3.55 6.28 2.05
CA MET A 74 4.97 5.89 1.97
C MET A 74 5.16 4.77 0.94
#